data_AF-A0A497A3S3-F1
#
_entry.id   AF-A0A497A3S3-F1
#
_cell.length_a   1.000
_cell.length_b   1.000
_cell.length_c   1.000
_cell.angle_alpha   90.00
_cell.angle_beta   90.00
_cell.angle_gamma   90.00
#
_symmetry.space_group_name_H-M   'P 1'
#
loop_
_entity.id
_entity.type
_entity.pdbx_description
1 polymer ?
#
loop_
_entity_poly.entity_id
_entity_poly.type
_entity_poly.pdbx_seq_one_letter_code
_entity_poly.pdbx_strand_id
1 'polypeptide(L)' 'MSTAVVEQTVANLSLADLEALIRRVVREELARAWEEEGVVYLDDDSPLYQDLLEIRAMKERGELKLLSHEEVWADELSR' A
#
# COMPACT_ATOMS: atom_id res chain seq x y z
N MET A 1 15.13 29.81 -16.07
CA MET A 1 14.17 29.02 -15.28
C MET A 1 14.74 27.63 -15.17
N SER A 2 15.40 27.31 -14.06
CA SER A 2 16.06 26.02 -13.86
C SER A 2 15.01 24.97 -13.48
N THR A 3 14.79 23.99 -14.34
CA THR A 3 14.10 22.74 -14.01
C THR A 3 14.92 22.01 -12.95
N ALA A 4 14.45 22.06 -11.71
CA ALA A 4 14.94 21.16 -10.68
C ALA A 4 14.48 19.76 -11.05
N VAL A 5 15.37 19.01 -11.69
CA VAL A 5 15.25 17.56 -11.80
C VAL A 5 15.32 17.06 -10.36
N VAL A 6 14.19 16.59 -9.84
CA VAL A 6 14.16 15.89 -8.57
C VAL A 6 14.96 14.61 -8.82
N GLU A 7 16.25 14.64 -8.47
CA GLU A 7 17.08 13.45 -8.39
C GLU A 7 16.36 12.49 -7.45
N GLN A 8 15.71 11.47 -8.02
CA GLN A 8 15.27 10.31 -7.28
C GLN A 8 16.53 9.56 -6.86
N THR A 9 17.09 9.97 -5.73
CA THR A 9 18.06 9.18 -5.00
C THR A 9 17.33 7.92 -4.57
N VAL A 10 17.39 6.87 -5.40
CA VAL A 10 17.04 5.52 -4.99
C VAL A 10 18.09 5.13 -3.96
N ALA A 11 17.86 5.54 -2.72
CA ALA A 11 18.62 5.04 -1.59
C ALA A 11 18.48 3.51 -1.63
N ASN A 12 19.60 2.80 -1.48
CA ASN A 12 19.60 1.35 -1.23
C ASN A 12 18.94 1.10 0.13
N LEU A 13 17.62 1.22 0.19
CA LEU A 13 16.80 0.83 1.32
C LEU A 13 16.79 -0.69 1.35
N SER A 14 17.10 -1.27 2.51
CA SER A 14 16.88 -2.71 2.67
C SER A 14 15.38 -2.99 2.55
N LEU A 15 15.02 -4.23 2.16
CA LEU A 15 13.61 -4.62 2.10
C LEU A 15 12.89 -4.38 3.45
N ALA A 16 13.61 -4.56 4.56
CA ALA A 16 13.08 -4.31 5.90
C ALA A 16 12.80 -2.81 6.15
N ASP A 17 13.69 -1.92 5.70
CA ASP A 17 13.50 -0.47 5.85
C ASP A 17 12.34 0.02 4.99
N LEU A 18 12.22 -0.51 3.77
CA LEU A 18 11.11 -0.21 2.88
C LEU A 18 9.79 -0.70 3.47
N GLU A 19 9.74 -1.92 3.99
CA GLU A 19 8.55 -2.48 4.64
C GLU A 19 8.14 -1.65 5.85
N ALA A 20 9.09 -1.25 6.70
CA ALA A 20 8.84 -0.39 7.85
C ALA A 20 8.27 0.97 7.43
N LEU A 21 8.81 1.55 6.36
CA LEU A 21 8.36 2.83 5.82
C LEU A 21 6.94 2.73 5.25
N ILE A 22 6.66 1.70 4.45
CA ILE A 22 5.32 1.43 3.88
C ILE A 22 4.32 1.23 5.02
N ARG A 23 4.63 0.36 6.00
CA ARG A 23 3.75 0.11 7.15
C ARG A 23 3.45 1.37 7.94
N ARG A 24 4.43 2.26 8.08
CA ARG A 24 4.25 3.54 8.78
C ARG A 24 3.29 4.45 8.01
N VAL A 25 3.56 4.68 6.72
CA VAL A 25 2.71 5.55 5.88
C VAL A 25 1.28 5.02 5.84
N VAL A 26 1.10 3.71 5.60
CA VAL A 26 -0.24 3.10 5.58
C VAL A 26 -0.96 3.28 6.92
N ARG A 27 -0.28 3.11 8.05
CA ARG A 27 -0.89 3.34 9.37
C ARG A 27 -1.27 4.79 9.60
N GLU A 28 -0.43 5.73 9.17
CA GLU A 28 -0.68 7.16 9.31
C GLU A 28 -1.92 7.56 8.50
N GLU A 29 -2.03 7.12 7.26
CA GLU A 29 -3.20 7.41 6.42
C GLU A 29 -4.47 6.72 6.94
N LEU A 30 -4.38 5.46 7.39
CA LEU A 30 -5.51 4.77 8.01
C LEU A 30 -5.94 5.44 9.32
N ALA A 31 -5.02 5.92 10.14
CA ALA A 31 -5.33 6.61 11.39
C ALA A 31 -6.03 7.94 11.14
N ARG A 32 -5.57 8.73 10.16
CA ARG A 32 -6.24 9.96 9.73
C ARG A 32 -7.67 9.67 9.26
N ALA A 33 -7.85 8.67 8.41
CA ALA A 33 -9.17 8.27 7.93
C ALA A 33 -10.07 7.72 9.05
N TRP A 34 -9.51 7.22 10.15
CA TRP A 34 -10.27 6.71 11.30
C TRP A 34 -10.70 7.81 12.28
N GLU A 35 -9.85 8.81 12.51
CA GLU A 35 -10.15 9.95 13.39
C GLU A 35 -11.33 10.78 12.87
N GLU A 36 -11.55 10.80 11.55
CA GLU A 36 -12.59 11.64 10.97
C GLU A 36 -13.99 11.05 11.10
N GLU A 37 -14.23 9.73 11.00
CA GLU A 37 -15.62 9.24 11.10
C GLU A 37 -15.82 7.72 11.32
N GLY A 38 -14.89 6.96 11.93
CA GLY A 38 -15.13 5.52 12.24
C GLY A 38 -15.29 4.59 11.01
N VAL A 39 -15.44 5.17 9.83
CA VAL A 39 -15.50 4.59 8.49
C VAL A 39 -14.37 5.26 7.71
N VAL A 40 -13.42 4.44 7.23
CA VAL A 40 -12.31 4.92 6.40
C VAL A 40 -12.88 5.33 5.04
N TYR A 41 -13.02 6.63 4.80
CA TYR A 41 -13.33 7.17 3.48
C TYR A 41 -12.01 7.53 2.79
N LEU A 42 -11.69 6.82 1.71
CA LEU A 42 -10.57 7.20 0.85
C LEU A 42 -11.13 8.13 -0.20
N ASP A 43 -10.62 9.36 -0.25
CA ASP A 43 -10.96 10.29 -1.33
C ASP A 43 -10.47 9.72 -2.67
N ASP A 44 -11.23 9.97 -3.73
CA ASP A 44 -10.89 9.57 -5.09
C ASP A 44 -9.57 10.22 -5.54
N ASP A 45 -9.19 11.38 -4.97
CA ASP A 45 -7.93 12.04 -5.23
C ASP A 45 -6.73 11.50 -4.41
N SER A 46 -7.00 10.62 -3.45
CA SER A 46 -5.94 10.09 -2.59
C SER A 46 -5.03 9.12 -3.35
N PRO A 47 -3.69 9.20 -3.18
CA PRO A 47 -2.77 8.28 -3.82
C PRO A 47 -3.08 6.81 -3.53
N LEU A 48 -3.48 6.50 -2.28
CA LEU A 48 -3.84 5.15 -1.87
C LEU A 48 -5.08 4.62 -2.59
N TYR A 49 -6.08 5.47 -2.87
CA TYR A 49 -7.24 5.07 -3.64
C TYR A 49 -6.88 4.69 -5.07
N GLN A 50 -6.03 5.50 -5.72
CA GLN A 50 -5.54 5.23 -7.07
C GLN A 50 -4.73 3.91 -7.13
N ASP A 51 -3.86 3.67 -6.14
CA ASP A 51 -3.11 2.42 -6.01
C ASP A 51 -4.06 1.22 -5.88
N LEU A 52 -5.12 1.33 -5.08
CA LEU A 52 -6.12 0.27 -4.92
C LEU A 52 -6.92 -0.01 -6.19
N LEU A 53 -7.24 1.03 -6.99
CA LEU A 53 -7.87 0.86 -8.30
C LEU A 53 -6.95 0.11 -9.27
N GLU A 54 -5.65 0.42 -9.29
CA GLU A 54 -4.68 -0.27 -10.13
C GLU A 54 -4.54 -1.74 -9.72
N ILE A 55 -4.39 -2.02 -8.42
CA ILE A 55 -4.34 -3.39 -7.86
C ILE A 55 -5.58 -4.19 -8.27
N ARG A 56 -6.76 -3.57 -8.21
CA ARG A 56 -8.01 -4.20 -8.64
C ARG A 56 -7.99 -4.50 -10.14
N ALA A 57 -7.57 -3.55 -10.97
CA ALA A 57 -7.49 -3.75 -12.41
C ALA A 57 -6.52 -4.89 -12.77
N MET A 58 -5.36 -4.97 -12.11
CA MET A 58 -4.39 -6.06 -12.28
C MET A 58 -5.00 -7.43 -11.91
N LYS A 59 -5.79 -7.48 -10.83
CA LYS A 59 -6.53 -8.70 -10.45
C LYS A 59 -7.52 -9.11 -11.54
N GLU A 60 -8.31 -8.18 -12.06
CA GLU A 60 -9.30 -8.44 -13.11
C GLU A 60 -8.65 -8.90 -14.43
N ARG A 61 -7.44 -8.41 -14.74
CA ARG A 61 -6.61 -8.89 -15.86
C ARG A 61 -5.92 -10.24 -15.60
N GLY A 62 -5.96 -10.76 -14.37
CA GLY A 62 -5.28 -12.00 -13.99
C GLY A 62 -3.77 -11.87 -13.80
N GLU A 63 -3.24 -10.64 -13.71
CA GLU A 63 -1.82 -10.35 -13.46
C GLU A 63 -1.45 -10.46 -11.97
N LEU A 64 -2.45 -10.36 -11.09
CA LEU A 64 -2.29 -10.39 -9.64
C LEU A 64 -3.30 -11.34 -8.99
N LYS A 65 -2.83 -12.21 -8.08
CA LYS A 65 -3.69 -13.03 -7.22
C LYS A 65 -3.76 -12.42 -5.83
N LEU A 66 -4.94 -11.98 -5.42
CA LEU A 66 -5.20 -11.58 -4.04
C LEU A 66 -5.50 -12.82 -3.21
N LEU A 67 -4.73 -13.02 -2.14
CA LEU A 67 -4.91 -14.10 -1.18
C LEU A 67 -5.55 -13.53 0.08
N SER A 68 -6.50 -14.26 0.62
CA SER A 68 -7.05 -14.03 1.96
C SER A 68 -6.01 -14.38 3.04
N HIS A 69 -6.28 -13.93 4.26
CA HIS A 69 -5.45 -14.28 5.42
C HIS A 69 -5.35 -15.81 5.57
N GLU A 70 -6.46 -16.52 5.55
CA GLU A 70 -6.46 -17.98 5.65
C GLU A 70 -5.62 -18.63 4.54
N GLU A 71 -5.70 -18.15 3.29
CA GLU A 71 -4.88 -18.69 2.19
C GLU A 71 -3.38 -18.45 2.34
N VAL A 72 -2.97 -17.40 3.06
CA VAL A 72 -1.55 -17.11 3.33
C VAL A 72 -1.03 -17.92 4.53
N TRP A 73 -1.85 -18.08 5.57
CA TRP A 73 -1.40 -18.61 6.87
C TRP A 73 -1.92 -20.03 7.20
N ALA A 74 -2.76 -20.64 6.36
CA ALA A 74 -3.29 -22.00 6.60
C ALA A 74 -2.20 -23.08 6.72
N ASP A 75 -1.05 -22.92 6.07
CA ASP A 75 0.07 -23.88 6.14
C ASP A 75 0.91 -23.75 7.42
N GLU A 76 0.82 -22.64 8.16
CA GLU A 76 1.58 -22.42 9.39
C GLU A 76 0.87 -22.94 10.64
N LEU A 77 -0.45 -23.16 10.58
CA LEU A 77 -1.26 -23.68 11.70
C LEU A 77 -1.33 -25.21 11.77
N SER A 78 -0.75 -25.93 10.81
CA SER A 78 -0.76 -27.40 10.74
C SER A 78 0.58 -28.07 11.08
N ARG A 79 1.53 -27.35 11.70
CA ARG A 79 2.82 -27.91 12.17
C ARG A 79 2.99 -27.82 13.67
#